data_AF-A0AAU0VE45-F1
#
_entry.id   AF-A0AAU0VE45-F1
#
_cell.length_a   1.000
_cell.length_b   1.000
_cell.length_c   1.000
_cell.angle_alpha   90.00
_cell.angle_beta   90.00
_cell.angle_gamma   90.00
#
_symmetry.space_group_name_H-M   'P 1'
#
loop_
_entity.id
_entity.type
_entity.pdbx_description
1 polymer ?
#
loop_
_entity_poly.entity_id
_entity_poly.type
_entity_poly.pdbx_seq_one_letter_code
_entity_poly.pdbx_strand_id
1 'polypeptide(L)'
;MHRLARTGGTAELLRWLAGRAGGWAGLVGPDGTVLHAAARTARAVVPDVAGLVAEGTSALTGRGARSYALDTGAHTALLFPLSADDRTAPVLAVVTPRPAAAGLATLLADVVLPLSVCRQAETLERKRRRVDLAESRGREAVLHLLMTGQLSIAQQVAGALRPRLPDPVRVCVVECSGDGRDEVARVCADADGGRSWIVRCPVYARHLILVMPAEAADPVSGPTDEAVAARVGDCVVGVSEPVPLADTATGYRQAFHALAVARELPSRHARFGISPDPAYVVGPAGRHWANSLLTPLLTHVPRRAQDPGAQELAATAGSWLAFSSHATDHLKVHRNTLAARLRLIGELLGLDLHRLADQAALDLALRVRATPAPACTTEPAPYAPTGAGTREAARALDEILRRPAVRHWADQQLAPVLGAEETLRTWLRCEGRLGPAAAELGISVPGARKRLTRLETVLQRSLLRPPSARYDLWLALRARDLAAAE
;
A
#
# COMPACT_ATOMS: atom_id res chain seq x y z
N MET A 1 -11.75 -35.57 -22.70
CA MET A 1 -11.46 -35.56 -21.25
C MET A 1 -10.15 -34.81 -20.93
N HIS A 2 -8.96 -35.25 -21.37
CA HIS A 2 -7.70 -34.52 -21.09
C HIS A 2 -7.68 -33.03 -21.50
N ARG A 3 -8.31 -32.66 -22.62
CA ARG A 3 -8.47 -31.25 -23.01
C ARG A 3 -9.28 -30.45 -21.98
N LEU A 4 -10.38 -31.01 -21.47
CA LEU A 4 -11.21 -30.39 -20.43
C LEU A 4 -10.45 -30.23 -19.11
N ALA A 5 -9.68 -31.25 -18.72
CA ALA A 5 -8.82 -31.20 -17.54
C ALA A 5 -7.79 -30.05 -17.63
N ARG A 6 -7.23 -29.80 -18.82
CA ARG A 6 -6.23 -28.74 -19.04
C ARG A 6 -6.79 -27.32 -19.05
N THR A 7 -7.96 -27.09 -19.64
CA THR A 7 -8.48 -25.73 -19.87
C THR A 7 -9.64 -25.36 -18.96
N GLY A 8 -10.34 -26.35 -18.40
CA GLY A 8 -11.60 -26.17 -17.67
C GLY A 8 -11.59 -26.67 -16.23
N GLY A 9 -10.58 -27.46 -15.84
CA GLY A 9 -10.39 -27.94 -14.49
C GLY A 9 -11.53 -28.83 -13.98
N THR A 10 -11.68 -28.88 -12.66
CA THR A 10 -12.66 -29.73 -11.96
C THR A 10 -14.10 -29.39 -12.37
N ALA A 11 -14.42 -28.10 -12.52
CA ALA A 11 -15.77 -27.64 -12.80
C ALA A 11 -16.28 -28.04 -14.20
N GLU A 12 -15.43 -27.95 -15.24
CA GLU A 12 -15.80 -28.41 -16.58
C GLU A 12 -15.86 -29.94 -16.68
N LEU A 13 -14.99 -30.66 -15.97
CA LEU A 13 -15.05 -32.12 -15.90
C LEU A 13 -16.35 -32.60 -15.26
N LEU A 14 -16.76 -32.01 -14.12
CA LEU A 14 -18.04 -32.34 -13.48
C LEU A 14 -19.24 -31.99 -14.35
N ARG A 15 -19.23 -30.84 -15.04
CA ARG A 15 -20.29 -30.47 -15.99
C ARG A 15 -20.39 -31.45 -17.15
N TRP A 16 -19.26 -31.88 -17.69
CA TRP A 16 -19.21 -32.89 -18.75
C TRP A 16 -19.71 -34.26 -18.25
N LEU A 17 -19.34 -34.67 -17.02
CA LEU A 17 -19.81 -35.91 -16.40
C LEU A 17 -21.32 -35.89 -16.14
N ALA A 18 -21.85 -34.82 -15.54
CA ALA A 18 -23.31 -34.64 -15.38
C ALA A 18 -24.02 -34.68 -16.75
N GLY A 19 -23.37 -34.11 -17.77
CA GLY A 19 -23.73 -34.20 -19.18
C GLY A 19 -23.95 -35.62 -19.68
N ARG A 20 -22.96 -36.50 -19.43
CA ARG A 20 -22.90 -37.91 -19.88
C ARG A 20 -23.77 -38.85 -19.05
N ALA A 21 -23.89 -38.59 -17.75
CA ALA A 21 -24.76 -39.32 -16.84
C ALA A 21 -26.24 -38.94 -17.00
N GLY A 22 -26.55 -37.85 -17.70
CA GLY A 22 -27.93 -37.35 -17.82
C GLY A 22 -28.52 -36.97 -16.46
N GLY A 23 -27.69 -36.53 -15.51
CA GLY A 23 -28.08 -36.35 -14.12
C GLY A 23 -27.15 -35.39 -13.37
N TRP A 24 -26.73 -35.80 -12.18
CA TRP A 24 -25.89 -35.02 -11.27
C TRP A 24 -24.49 -35.63 -11.15
N ALA A 25 -23.47 -34.79 -11.08
CA ALA A 25 -22.10 -35.20 -10.77
C ALA A 25 -21.48 -34.21 -9.79
N GLY A 26 -20.80 -34.72 -8.76
CA GLY A 26 -20.14 -33.89 -7.77
C GLY A 26 -18.98 -34.56 -7.05
N LEU A 27 -18.17 -33.72 -6.43
CA LEU A 27 -17.15 -34.12 -5.47
C LEU A 27 -17.67 -33.91 -4.07
N VAL A 28 -17.49 -34.93 -3.25
CA VAL A 28 -18.06 -35.01 -1.91
C VAL A 28 -16.93 -35.24 -0.92
N GLY A 29 -16.96 -34.52 0.20
CA GLY A 29 -16.04 -34.74 1.31
C GLY A 29 -16.29 -36.08 2.01
N PRO A 30 -15.36 -36.54 2.84
CA PRO A 30 -15.51 -37.79 3.61
C PRO A 30 -16.68 -37.75 4.60
N ASP A 31 -17.15 -36.56 4.95
CA ASP A 31 -18.31 -36.27 5.79
C ASP A 31 -19.64 -36.18 5.02
N GLY A 32 -19.63 -36.42 3.71
CA GLY A 32 -20.81 -36.29 2.85
C GLY A 32 -21.07 -34.86 2.36
N THR A 33 -20.23 -33.89 2.72
CA THR A 33 -20.41 -32.49 2.32
C THR A 33 -20.08 -32.31 0.84
N VAL A 34 -21.02 -31.77 0.05
CA VAL A 34 -20.79 -31.50 -1.37
C VAL A 34 -19.77 -30.36 -1.52
N LEU A 35 -18.61 -30.68 -2.08
CA LEU A 35 -17.54 -29.71 -2.31
C LEU A 35 -17.81 -28.93 -3.59
N HIS A 36 -18.01 -29.62 -4.72
CA HIS A 36 -18.30 -29.06 -6.04
C HIS A 36 -19.33 -29.95 -6.73
N ALA A 37 -20.25 -29.38 -7.50
CA ALA A 37 -21.25 -30.16 -8.22
C ALA A 37 -21.67 -29.49 -9.53
N ALA A 38 -22.18 -30.31 -10.44
CA ALA A 38 -22.82 -29.88 -11.66
C ALA A 38 -24.05 -30.77 -11.93
N ALA A 39 -25.08 -30.19 -12.55
CA ALA A 39 -26.27 -30.89 -12.98
C ALA A 39 -26.68 -30.44 -14.38
N ARG A 40 -27.20 -31.37 -15.19
CA ARG A 40 -27.71 -31.06 -16.52
C ARG A 40 -29.21 -30.73 -16.39
N THR A 41 -29.52 -29.45 -16.11
CA THR A 41 -30.86 -28.79 -16.07
C THR A 41 -31.59 -28.70 -14.72
N ALA A 42 -32.35 -27.59 -14.56
CA ALA A 42 -33.25 -27.31 -13.45
C ALA A 42 -34.55 -28.15 -13.42
N ARG A 43 -34.74 -29.08 -14.39
CA ARG A 43 -35.98 -29.85 -14.58
C ARG A 43 -35.89 -31.32 -14.19
N ALA A 44 -34.68 -31.85 -13.95
CA ALA A 44 -34.48 -33.16 -13.34
C ALA A 44 -34.05 -32.96 -11.89
N VAL A 45 -35.00 -32.58 -11.03
CA VAL A 45 -34.78 -32.61 -9.57
C VAL A 45 -34.74 -34.08 -9.20
N VAL A 46 -33.54 -34.66 -9.14
CA VAL A 46 -33.34 -35.95 -8.49
C VAL A 46 -33.74 -35.74 -7.02
N PRO A 47 -34.80 -36.41 -6.51
CA PRO A 47 -35.18 -36.28 -5.12
C PRO A 47 -34.03 -36.78 -4.24
N ASP A 48 -33.65 -35.98 -3.25
CA ASP A 48 -32.68 -36.35 -2.20
C ASP A 48 -31.28 -36.80 -2.67
N VAL A 49 -30.67 -36.08 -3.62
CA VAL A 49 -29.25 -36.28 -3.99
C VAL A 49 -28.34 -36.23 -2.77
N ALA A 50 -28.64 -35.36 -1.82
CA ALA A 50 -27.83 -35.19 -0.62
C ALA A 50 -27.85 -36.45 0.27
N GLY A 51 -29.03 -37.03 0.53
CA GLY A 51 -29.17 -38.28 1.28
C GLY A 51 -28.51 -39.45 0.58
N LEU A 52 -28.73 -39.61 -0.73
CA LEU A 52 -28.11 -40.69 -1.53
C LEU A 52 -26.59 -40.63 -1.52
N VAL A 53 -26.04 -39.43 -1.66
CA VAL A 53 -24.60 -39.18 -1.63
C VAL A 53 -24.03 -39.43 -0.23
N ALA A 54 -24.70 -38.97 0.82
CA ALA A 54 -24.27 -39.17 2.20
C ALA A 54 -24.28 -40.66 2.59
N GLU A 55 -25.36 -41.38 2.28
CA GLU A 55 -25.49 -42.82 2.51
C GLU A 55 -24.41 -43.59 1.73
N GLY A 56 -24.28 -43.30 0.43
CA GLY A 56 -23.28 -43.93 -0.42
C GLY A 56 -21.84 -43.67 0.05
N THR A 57 -21.55 -42.46 0.51
CA THR A 57 -20.21 -42.08 1.00
C THR A 57 -19.90 -42.79 2.33
N SER A 58 -20.87 -42.85 3.24
CA SER A 58 -20.73 -43.56 4.52
C SER A 58 -20.52 -45.06 4.29
N ALA A 59 -21.29 -45.68 3.39
CA ALA A 59 -21.16 -47.09 3.05
C ALA A 59 -19.82 -47.39 2.34
N LEU A 60 -19.39 -46.56 1.39
CA LEU A 60 -18.09 -46.67 0.72
C LEU A 60 -16.94 -46.63 1.75
N THR A 61 -16.99 -45.66 2.67
CA THR A 61 -15.94 -45.42 3.68
C THR A 61 -15.91 -46.52 4.73
N GLY A 62 -17.07 -46.93 5.26
CA GLY A 62 -17.17 -48.01 6.24
C GLY A 62 -16.70 -49.36 5.70
N ARG A 63 -16.87 -49.61 4.39
CA ARG A 63 -16.43 -50.84 3.73
C ARG A 63 -15.00 -50.80 3.19
N GLY A 64 -14.38 -49.62 3.10
CA GLY A 64 -13.07 -49.44 2.47
C GLY A 64 -13.05 -49.85 0.99
N ALA A 65 -14.18 -49.67 0.28
CA ALA A 65 -14.32 -50.12 -1.11
C ALA A 65 -13.73 -49.11 -2.10
N ARG A 66 -13.26 -49.59 -3.27
CA ARG A 66 -12.70 -48.76 -4.35
C ARG A 66 -13.75 -48.18 -5.31
N SER A 67 -15.00 -48.61 -5.15
CA SER A 67 -16.18 -48.07 -5.81
C SER A 67 -17.42 -48.55 -5.07
N TYR A 68 -18.50 -47.78 -5.11
CA TYR A 68 -19.78 -48.19 -4.53
C TYR A 68 -20.93 -47.77 -5.45
N ALA A 69 -21.92 -48.65 -5.60
CA ALA A 69 -23.14 -48.37 -6.34
C ALA A 69 -24.32 -48.52 -5.39
N LEU A 70 -25.18 -47.50 -5.33
CA LEU A 70 -26.41 -47.51 -4.56
C LEU A 70 -27.60 -47.30 -5.48
N ASP A 71 -28.51 -48.26 -5.46
CA ASP A 71 -29.67 -48.31 -6.34
C ASP A 71 -30.93 -47.88 -5.59
N THR A 72 -31.55 -46.76 -5.97
CA THR A 72 -32.83 -46.29 -5.40
C THR A 72 -33.95 -46.19 -6.45
N GLY A 73 -34.75 -47.27 -6.60
CA GLY A 73 -35.83 -47.42 -7.59
C GLY A 73 -35.58 -46.82 -8.99
N ALA A 74 -35.80 -45.52 -9.12
CA ALA A 74 -35.65 -44.70 -10.32
C ALA A 74 -34.21 -44.24 -10.63
N HIS A 75 -33.27 -44.27 -9.67
CA HIS A 75 -31.91 -43.74 -9.82
C HIS A 75 -30.85 -44.73 -9.33
N THR A 76 -29.61 -44.49 -9.76
CA THR A 76 -28.39 -45.15 -9.27
C THR A 76 -27.37 -44.07 -8.92
N ALA A 77 -26.79 -44.15 -7.73
CA ALA A 77 -25.63 -43.37 -7.32
C ALA A 77 -24.37 -44.21 -7.47
N LEU A 78 -23.40 -43.72 -8.24
CA LEU A 78 -22.09 -44.34 -8.46
C LEU A 78 -21.02 -43.49 -7.77
N LEU A 79 -20.25 -44.10 -6.89
CA LEU A 79 -19.25 -43.43 -6.06
C LEU A 79 -17.86 -44.03 -6.31
N PHE A 80 -16.89 -43.15 -6.53
CA PHE A 80 -15.49 -43.49 -6.76
C PHE A 80 -14.58 -42.59 -5.92
N PRO A 81 -13.78 -43.12 -4.98
CA PRO A 81 -12.83 -42.32 -4.22
C PRO A 81 -11.75 -41.77 -5.16
N LEU A 82 -11.38 -40.50 -5.00
CA LEU A 82 -10.31 -39.89 -5.81
C LEU A 82 -8.91 -40.41 -5.48
N SER A 83 -8.76 -41.05 -4.32
CA SER A 83 -7.57 -41.76 -3.91
C SER A 83 -7.99 -43.05 -3.19
N ALA A 84 -7.48 -44.19 -3.65
CA ALA A 84 -7.79 -45.48 -3.02
C ALA A 84 -7.06 -45.68 -1.68
N ASP A 85 -5.96 -44.95 -1.47
CA ASP A 85 -5.07 -45.12 -0.32
C ASP A 85 -5.30 -44.05 0.77
N ASP A 86 -6.12 -43.03 0.49
CA ASP A 86 -6.45 -41.95 1.42
C ASP A 86 -7.95 -41.93 1.71
N ARG A 87 -8.34 -42.38 2.91
CA ARG A 87 -9.74 -42.40 3.37
C ARG A 87 -10.34 -41.01 3.59
N THR A 88 -9.51 -39.96 3.60
CA THR A 88 -9.97 -38.56 3.70
C THR A 88 -10.11 -37.92 2.31
N ALA A 89 -9.74 -38.64 1.25
CA ALA A 89 -9.86 -38.14 -0.10
C ALA A 89 -11.34 -37.95 -0.47
N PRO A 90 -11.64 -36.89 -1.23
CA PRO A 90 -12.98 -36.71 -1.76
C PRO A 90 -13.42 -37.86 -2.64
N VAL A 91 -14.73 -38.04 -2.72
CA VAL A 91 -15.39 -39.06 -3.54
C VAL A 91 -16.06 -38.39 -4.72
N LEU A 92 -15.82 -38.87 -5.94
CA LEU A 92 -16.64 -38.57 -7.10
C LEU A 92 -17.95 -39.34 -6.96
N ALA A 93 -19.06 -38.62 -6.83
CA ALA A 93 -20.40 -39.18 -6.82
C ALA A 93 -21.15 -38.74 -8.07
N VAL A 94 -21.80 -39.68 -8.74
CA VAL A 94 -22.64 -39.43 -9.91
C VAL A 94 -23.99 -40.10 -9.70
N VAL A 95 -25.05 -39.31 -9.78
CA VAL A 95 -26.43 -39.80 -9.68
C VAL A 95 -27.08 -39.72 -11.05
N THR A 96 -27.49 -40.88 -11.54
CA THR A 96 -28.06 -41.08 -12.90
C THR A 96 -29.42 -41.77 -12.81
N PRO A 97 -30.35 -41.51 -13.74
CA PRO A 97 -31.54 -42.35 -13.90
C PRO A 97 -31.19 -43.80 -14.18
N ARG A 98 -32.09 -44.73 -13.83
CA ARG A 98 -31.97 -46.14 -14.21
C ARG A 98 -32.66 -46.47 -15.55
N PRO A 99 -32.12 -47.42 -16.32
CA PRO A 99 -30.84 -48.10 -16.10
C PRO A 99 -29.64 -47.16 -16.36
N ALA A 100 -28.55 -47.31 -15.61
CA ALA A 100 -27.34 -46.55 -15.86
C ALA A 100 -26.82 -46.83 -17.28
N ALA A 101 -26.37 -45.78 -17.98
CA ALA A 101 -25.89 -45.92 -19.35
C ALA A 101 -24.70 -46.90 -19.43
N ALA A 102 -24.70 -47.73 -20.48
CA ALA A 102 -23.61 -48.69 -20.72
C ALA A 102 -22.25 -47.96 -20.79
N GLY A 103 -21.25 -48.48 -20.07
CA GLY A 103 -19.90 -47.89 -20.01
C GLY A 103 -19.75 -46.68 -19.09
N LEU A 104 -20.81 -46.20 -18.41
CA LEU A 104 -20.71 -45.06 -17.48
C LEU A 104 -19.75 -45.36 -16.32
N ALA A 105 -19.82 -46.56 -15.71
CA ALA A 105 -18.91 -46.92 -14.62
C ALA A 105 -17.43 -46.91 -15.05
N THR A 106 -17.12 -47.43 -16.25
CA THR A 106 -15.77 -47.38 -16.84
C THR A 106 -15.32 -45.95 -17.09
N LEU A 107 -16.21 -45.12 -17.64
CA LEU A 107 -15.94 -43.70 -17.86
C LEU A 107 -15.63 -42.96 -16.55
N LEU A 108 -16.35 -43.27 -15.48
CA LEU A 108 -16.13 -42.67 -14.17
C LEU A 108 -14.78 -43.10 -13.59
N ALA A 109 -14.43 -44.38 -13.69
CA ALA A 109 -13.12 -44.89 -13.30
C ALA A 109 -11.97 -44.19 -14.06
N ASP A 110 -12.12 -43.99 -15.38
CA ASP A 110 -11.12 -43.29 -16.20
C ASP A 110 -10.98 -41.79 -15.84
N VAL A 111 -12.05 -41.18 -15.32
CA VAL A 111 -12.08 -39.74 -14.98
C VAL A 111 -11.51 -39.46 -13.59
N VAL A 112 -11.49 -40.45 -12.69
CA VAL A 112 -10.98 -40.31 -11.32
C VAL A 112 -9.59 -39.69 -11.27
N LEU A 113 -8.64 -40.20 -12.07
CA LEU A 113 -7.25 -39.70 -12.08
C LEU A 113 -7.14 -38.26 -12.63
N PRO A 114 -7.67 -37.91 -13.80
CA PRO A 114 -7.70 -36.52 -14.27
C PRO A 114 -8.36 -35.57 -13.28
N LEU A 115 -9.46 -36.00 -12.64
CA LEU A 115 -10.21 -35.19 -11.69
C LEU A 115 -9.42 -34.98 -10.39
N SER A 116 -8.70 -36.01 -9.90
CA SER A 116 -7.84 -35.90 -8.72
C SER A 116 -6.68 -34.94 -8.97
N VAL A 117 -6.02 -35.02 -10.13
CA VAL A 117 -4.92 -34.12 -10.53
C VAL A 117 -5.41 -32.67 -10.68
N CYS A 118 -6.53 -32.42 -11.38
CA CYS A 118 -7.11 -31.08 -11.49
C CYS A 118 -7.38 -30.46 -10.13
N ARG A 119 -8.04 -31.21 -9.23
CA ARG A 119 -8.35 -30.74 -7.88
C ARG A 119 -7.10 -30.45 -7.07
N GLN A 120 -6.08 -31.32 -7.14
CA GLN A 120 -4.81 -31.10 -6.44
C GLN A 120 -4.13 -29.82 -6.93
N ALA A 121 -4.04 -29.63 -8.25
CA ALA A 121 -3.48 -28.41 -8.84
C ALA A 121 -4.26 -27.15 -8.41
N GLU A 122 -5.59 -27.16 -8.49
CA GLU A 122 -6.45 -26.04 -8.05
C GLU A 122 -6.34 -25.77 -6.54
N THR A 123 -6.13 -26.80 -5.73
CA THR A 123 -5.95 -26.66 -4.28
C THR A 123 -4.58 -26.06 -3.96
N LEU A 124 -3.52 -26.51 -4.65
CA LEU A 124 -2.18 -25.94 -4.53
C LEU A 124 -2.15 -24.48 -4.99
N GLU A 125 -2.77 -24.16 -6.12
CA GLU A 125 -2.88 -22.79 -6.63
C GLU A 125 -3.65 -21.89 -5.65
N ARG A 126 -4.77 -22.35 -5.09
CA ARG A 126 -5.49 -21.61 -4.03
C ARG A 126 -4.64 -21.38 -2.79
N LYS A 127 -3.90 -22.40 -2.34
CA LYS A 127 -2.99 -22.28 -1.19
C LYS A 127 -1.87 -21.29 -1.49
N ARG A 128 -1.26 -21.35 -2.68
CA ARG A 128 -0.22 -20.43 -3.14
C ARG A 128 -0.73 -18.98 -3.16
N ARG A 129 -1.86 -18.71 -3.81
CA ARG A 129 -2.49 -17.38 -3.83
C ARG A 129 -2.76 -16.82 -2.43
N ARG A 130 -3.18 -17.68 -1.49
CA ARG A 130 -3.41 -17.26 -0.11
C ARG A 130 -2.10 -16.87 0.59
N VAL A 131 -1.01 -17.60 0.34
CA VAL A 131 0.33 -17.25 0.83
C VAL A 131 0.81 -15.95 0.20
N ASP A 132 0.72 -15.81 -1.12
CA ASP A 132 1.13 -14.59 -1.84
C ASP A 132 0.36 -13.35 -1.36
N LEU A 133 -0.95 -13.50 -1.09
CA LEU A 133 -1.77 -12.43 -0.52
C LEU A 133 -1.36 -12.10 0.91
N ALA A 134 -1.10 -13.11 1.74
CA ALA A 134 -0.64 -12.91 3.12
C ALA A 134 0.73 -12.22 3.16
N GLU A 135 1.66 -12.61 2.29
CA GLU A 135 2.95 -11.97 2.13
C GLU A 135 2.79 -10.51 1.66
N SER A 136 1.99 -10.27 0.62
CA SER A 136 1.73 -8.90 0.13
C SER A 136 1.15 -8.01 1.23
N ARG A 137 0.22 -8.52 2.05
CA ARG A 137 -0.36 -7.79 3.17
C ARG A 137 0.64 -7.58 4.31
N GLY A 138 1.50 -8.56 4.57
CA GLY A 138 2.60 -8.45 5.53
C GLY A 138 3.58 -7.35 5.12
N ARG A 139 4.00 -7.32 3.85
CA ARG A 139 4.87 -6.27 3.30
C ARG A 139 4.24 -4.88 3.38
N GLU A 140 2.94 -4.77 3.09
CA GLU A 140 2.18 -3.52 3.24
C GLU A 140 2.15 -3.05 4.70
N ALA A 141 1.95 -3.96 5.66
CA ALA A 141 1.97 -3.64 7.08
C ALA A 141 3.35 -3.17 7.55
N VAL A 142 4.42 -3.84 7.12
CA VAL A 142 5.81 -3.44 7.42
C VAL A 142 6.09 -2.04 6.88
N LEU A 143 5.71 -1.75 5.62
CA LEU A 143 5.86 -0.41 5.07
C LEU A 143 5.11 0.62 5.90
N HIS A 144 3.87 0.35 6.31
CA HIS A 144 3.11 1.27 7.15
C HIS A 144 3.80 1.56 8.50
N LEU A 145 4.37 0.54 9.14
CA LEU A 145 5.14 0.70 10.37
C LEU A 145 6.38 1.56 10.16
N LEU A 146 7.12 1.36 9.05
CA LEU A 146 8.25 2.20 8.67
C LEU A 146 7.82 3.65 8.41
N MET A 147 6.71 3.85 7.69
CA MET A 147 6.17 5.18 7.39
C MET A 147 5.67 5.93 8.64
N THR A 148 5.36 5.21 9.72
CA THR A 148 4.90 5.77 11.01
C THR A 148 6.00 5.79 12.09
N GLY A 149 7.23 5.41 11.75
CA GLY A 149 8.39 5.46 12.66
C GLY A 149 8.47 4.29 13.66
N GLN A 150 7.69 3.21 13.48
CA GLN A 150 7.67 2.04 14.37
C GLN A 150 8.71 0.98 13.94
N LEU A 151 10.00 1.38 13.93
CA LEU A 151 11.08 0.57 13.36
C LEU A 151 11.22 -0.83 13.99
N SER A 152 11.19 -0.94 15.32
CA SER A 152 11.36 -2.21 16.02
C SER A 152 10.26 -3.22 15.68
N ILE A 153 9.00 -2.76 15.65
CA ILE A 153 7.85 -3.58 15.28
C ILE A 153 7.94 -3.95 13.79
N ALA A 154 8.35 -3.02 12.92
CA ALA A 154 8.56 -3.28 11.51
C ALA A 154 9.59 -4.40 11.28
N GLN A 155 10.73 -4.35 11.97
CA GLN A 155 11.77 -5.38 11.90
C GLN A 155 11.28 -6.74 12.42
N GLN A 156 10.52 -6.76 13.52
CA GLN A 156 9.95 -7.99 14.06
C GLN A 156 9.00 -8.66 13.07
N VAL A 157 8.06 -7.90 12.49
CA VAL A 157 7.11 -8.44 11.49
C VAL A 157 7.83 -8.85 10.21
N ALA A 158 8.81 -8.06 9.77
CA ALA A 158 9.60 -8.36 8.58
C ALA A 158 10.48 -9.61 8.73
N GLY A 159 10.84 -10.01 9.95
CA GLY A 159 11.64 -11.21 10.19
C GLY A 159 11.01 -12.52 9.69
N ALA A 160 9.68 -12.54 9.51
CA ALA A 160 8.95 -13.67 8.94
C ALA A 160 8.94 -13.68 7.39
N LEU A 161 9.45 -12.62 6.75
CA LEU A 161 9.40 -12.41 5.30
C LEU A 161 10.82 -12.34 4.73
N ARG A 162 10.92 -12.48 3.41
CA ARG A 162 12.18 -12.34 2.66
C ARG A 162 12.03 -11.30 1.56
N PRO A 163 13.07 -10.56 1.17
CA PRO A 163 14.42 -10.54 1.77
C PRO A 163 14.42 -9.87 3.15
N ARG A 164 15.55 -9.83 3.86
CA ARG A 164 15.64 -9.01 5.09
C ARG A 164 15.51 -7.53 4.73
N LEU A 165 14.99 -6.71 5.65
CA LEU A 165 14.97 -5.26 5.42
C LEU A 165 16.43 -4.74 5.35
N PRO A 166 16.81 -4.05 4.27
CA PRO A 166 18.12 -3.42 4.19
C PRO A 166 18.20 -2.20 5.13
N ASP A 167 19.42 -1.84 5.52
CA ASP A 167 19.72 -0.58 6.22
C ASP A 167 21.20 -0.24 5.95
N PRO A 168 21.52 0.89 5.27
CA PRO A 168 20.63 1.91 4.73
C PRO A 168 19.85 1.49 3.48
N VAL A 169 18.80 2.25 3.15
CA VAL A 169 17.88 2.00 2.04
C VAL A 169 17.82 3.12 1.01
N ARG A 170 17.47 2.78 -0.23
CA ARG A 170 16.93 3.71 -1.22
C ARG A 170 15.47 3.35 -1.49
N VAL A 171 14.59 4.34 -1.46
CA VAL A 171 13.19 4.16 -1.83
C VAL A 171 13.02 4.53 -3.31
N CYS A 172 12.41 3.63 -4.07
CA CYS A 172 12.05 3.86 -5.46
C CYS A 172 10.53 3.77 -5.61
N VAL A 173 9.92 4.75 -6.26
CA VAL A 173 8.49 4.76 -6.58
C VAL A 173 8.34 4.61 -8.08
N VAL A 174 7.62 3.57 -8.50
CA VAL A 174 7.33 3.27 -9.89
C VAL A 174 5.85 3.53 -10.17
N GLU A 175 5.54 4.51 -11.01
CA GLU A 175 4.20 4.77 -11.54
C GLU A 175 3.98 3.92 -12.80
N CYS A 176 3.21 2.85 -12.65
CA CYS A 176 2.95 1.86 -13.70
C CYS A 176 2.05 2.42 -14.81
N SER A 177 2.28 2.02 -16.07
CA SER A 177 1.34 2.24 -17.17
C SER A 177 0.16 1.26 -17.06
N GLY A 178 -1.07 1.78 -17.12
CA GLY A 178 -2.29 0.94 -17.05
C GLY A 178 -2.38 0.05 -15.80
N ASP A 179 -2.97 -1.14 -15.96
CA ASP A 179 -3.20 -2.13 -14.90
C ASP A 179 -2.06 -3.16 -14.74
N GLY A 180 -0.90 -2.93 -15.38
CA GLY A 180 0.23 -3.88 -15.44
C GLY A 180 1.05 -4.02 -14.16
N ARG A 181 0.55 -3.57 -13.00
CA ARG A 181 1.31 -3.50 -11.73
C ARG A 181 1.95 -4.84 -11.33
N ASP A 182 1.27 -5.95 -11.54
CA ASP A 182 1.76 -7.28 -11.13
C ASP A 182 2.84 -7.82 -12.07
N GLU A 183 2.85 -7.38 -13.33
CA GLU A 183 3.95 -7.62 -14.25
C GLU A 183 5.16 -6.78 -13.85
N VAL A 184 4.96 -5.48 -13.63
CA VAL A 184 6.02 -4.56 -13.22
C VAL A 184 6.67 -5.02 -11.90
N ALA A 185 5.89 -5.51 -10.94
CA ALA A 185 6.42 -6.04 -9.69
C ALA A 185 7.34 -7.26 -9.91
N ARG A 186 6.99 -8.17 -10.84
CA ARG A 186 7.84 -9.32 -11.22
C ARG A 186 9.12 -8.85 -11.91
N VAL A 187 9.00 -7.96 -12.88
CA VAL A 187 10.14 -7.37 -13.58
C VAL A 187 11.12 -6.69 -12.63
N CYS A 188 10.62 -5.93 -11.65
CA CYS A 188 11.43 -5.30 -10.61
C CYS A 188 12.14 -6.33 -9.72
N ALA A 189 11.43 -7.38 -9.28
CA ALA A 189 12.03 -8.43 -8.46
C ALA A 189 13.17 -9.16 -9.19
N ASP A 190 12.98 -9.44 -10.48
CA ASP A 190 14.00 -10.07 -11.31
C ASP A 190 15.17 -9.11 -11.57
N ALA A 191 14.91 -7.81 -11.73
CA ALA A 191 15.92 -6.79 -12.00
C ALA A 191 16.93 -6.62 -10.86
N ASP A 192 16.47 -6.69 -9.61
CA ASP A 192 17.33 -6.52 -8.43
C ASP A 192 17.84 -7.84 -7.81
N GLY A 193 17.40 -8.99 -8.34
CA GLY A 193 17.73 -10.31 -7.83
C GLY A 193 16.99 -10.70 -6.54
N GLY A 194 15.78 -10.17 -6.34
CA GLY A 194 14.94 -10.44 -5.17
C GLY A 194 15.44 -9.81 -3.85
N ARG A 195 16.26 -8.76 -3.95
CA ARG A 195 16.87 -8.05 -2.80
C ARG A 195 16.02 -6.90 -2.29
N SER A 196 15.09 -6.38 -3.08
CA SER A 196 14.23 -5.28 -2.63
C SER A 196 12.90 -5.75 -2.05
N TRP A 197 12.35 -4.90 -1.18
CA TRP A 197 10.98 -5.04 -0.72
C TRP A 197 10.04 -4.31 -1.67
N ILE A 198 9.25 -5.07 -2.42
CA ILE A 198 8.27 -4.53 -3.36
C ILE A 198 6.90 -4.50 -2.69
N VAL A 199 6.30 -3.32 -2.62
CA VAL A 199 5.03 -3.09 -1.94
C VAL A 199 4.10 -2.31 -2.87
N ARG A 200 2.82 -2.72 -2.93
CA ARG A 200 1.81 -1.96 -3.65
C ARG A 200 1.48 -0.67 -2.90
N CYS A 201 1.42 0.44 -3.63
CA CYS A 201 0.80 1.72 -3.25
C CYS A 201 -0.53 1.57 -2.49
N PRO A 202 -0.69 1.72 -1.15
CA PRO A 202 -2.03 1.70 -0.56
C PRO A 202 -2.84 2.94 -0.93
N VAL A 203 -2.16 4.05 -1.23
CA VAL A 203 -2.78 5.34 -1.59
C VAL A 203 -2.98 5.48 -3.11
N TYR A 204 -1.97 5.12 -3.90
CA TYR A 204 -1.99 5.29 -5.35
C TYR A 204 -2.07 3.95 -6.06
N ALA A 205 -3.19 3.69 -6.73
CA ALA A 205 -3.49 2.41 -7.41
C ALA A 205 -2.56 2.06 -8.59
N ARG A 206 -1.72 2.98 -9.05
CA ARG A 206 -0.71 2.73 -10.08
C ARG A 206 0.72 2.71 -9.56
N HIS A 207 0.95 2.94 -8.27
CA HIS A 207 2.31 3.02 -7.72
C HIS A 207 2.78 1.69 -7.12
N LEU A 208 4.03 1.35 -7.37
CA LEU A 208 4.81 0.39 -6.57
C LEU A 208 5.86 1.16 -5.78
N ILE A 209 6.11 0.71 -4.56
CA ILE A 209 7.17 1.23 -3.69
C ILE A 209 8.18 0.11 -3.51
N LEU A 210 9.42 0.36 -3.90
CA LEU A 210 10.55 -0.53 -3.72
C LEU A 210 11.42 0.05 -2.61
N VAL A 211 11.63 -0.72 -1.54
CA VAL A 211 12.65 -0.41 -0.52
C VAL A 211 13.86 -1.27 -0.82
N MET A 212 14.87 -0.65 -1.41
CA MET A 212 16.06 -1.29 -1.97
C MET A 212 17.27 -1.04 -1.06
N PRO A 213 18.28 -1.92 -1.04
CA PRO A 213 19.56 -1.60 -0.41
C PRO A 213 20.19 -0.36 -1.05
N ALA A 214 20.74 0.55 -0.24
CA ALA A 214 21.37 1.76 -0.77
C ALA A 214 22.73 1.47 -1.44
N GLU A 215 23.46 0.47 -0.97
CA GLU A 215 24.70 0.01 -1.60
C GLU A 215 24.37 -0.94 -2.76
N ALA A 216 24.98 -0.68 -3.94
CA ALA A 216 24.89 -1.61 -5.06
C ALA A 216 25.57 -2.92 -4.67
N ALA A 217 24.93 -4.08 -4.92
CA ALA A 217 25.71 -5.31 -4.90
C ALA A 217 26.49 -5.35 -6.20
N ASP A 218 27.80 -5.32 -6.05
CA ASP A 218 28.83 -5.34 -7.06
C ASP A 218 28.95 -4.10 -7.98
N PRO A 219 30.18 -3.57 -8.16
CA PRO A 219 30.47 -2.48 -9.09
C PRO A 219 30.26 -2.86 -10.57
N VAL A 220 29.98 -4.14 -10.87
CA VAL A 220 29.79 -4.67 -12.24
C VAL A 220 28.35 -4.50 -12.73
N SER A 221 27.35 -4.43 -11.85
CA SER A 221 25.93 -4.47 -12.22
C SER A 221 25.27 -3.10 -12.42
N GLY A 222 26.02 -2.01 -12.23
CA GLY A 222 25.49 -0.64 -12.29
C GLY A 222 24.50 -0.32 -11.15
N PRO A 223 23.95 0.90 -11.10
CA PRO A 223 22.97 1.28 -10.10
C PRO A 223 21.66 0.48 -10.26
N THR A 224 21.21 -0.21 -9.20
CA THR A 224 20.01 -1.06 -9.21
C THR A 224 18.75 -0.31 -9.69
N ASP A 225 18.67 0.99 -9.42
CA ASP A 225 17.55 1.84 -9.81
C ASP A 225 17.50 2.16 -11.31
N GLU A 226 18.65 2.34 -11.97
CA GLU A 226 18.73 2.48 -13.42
C GLU A 226 18.37 1.17 -14.14
N ALA A 227 18.80 0.03 -13.58
CA ALA A 227 18.44 -1.30 -14.10
C ALA A 227 16.93 -1.58 -13.97
N VAL A 228 16.32 -1.16 -12.86
CA VAL A 228 14.86 -1.20 -12.67
C VAL A 228 14.18 -0.29 -13.69
N ALA A 229 14.59 0.98 -13.81
CA ALA A 229 14.01 1.95 -14.73
C ALA A 229 14.06 1.49 -16.20
N ALA A 230 15.21 0.97 -16.64
CA ALA A 230 15.39 0.46 -18.00
C ALA A 230 14.46 -0.72 -18.33
N ARG A 231 14.18 -1.60 -17.36
CA ARG A 231 13.32 -2.77 -17.55
C ARG A 231 11.82 -2.46 -17.49
N VAL A 232 11.42 -1.40 -16.80
CA VAL A 232 10.00 -1.02 -16.66
C VAL A 232 9.51 -0.06 -17.75
N GLY A 233 10.37 0.30 -18.71
CA GLY A 233 10.09 0.89 -20.04
C GLY A 233 9.08 2.05 -20.09
N ASP A 234 7.79 1.71 -20.00
CA ASP A 234 6.68 2.65 -20.08
C ASP A 234 6.36 3.35 -18.75
N CYS A 235 6.91 2.86 -17.64
CA CYS A 235 6.68 3.38 -16.29
C CYS A 235 7.49 4.66 -16.03
N VAL A 236 7.04 5.44 -15.04
CA VAL A 236 7.79 6.59 -14.54
C VAL A 236 8.39 6.24 -13.19
N VAL A 237 9.66 6.56 -12.98
CA VAL A 237 10.45 6.14 -11.82
C VAL A 237 11.05 7.34 -11.10
N GLY A 238 10.77 7.46 -9.81
CA GLY A 238 11.40 8.42 -8.92
C GLY A 238 12.17 7.71 -7.81
N VAL A 239 13.39 8.17 -7.51
CA VAL A 239 14.31 7.51 -6.57
C VAL A 239 14.76 8.49 -5.50
N SER A 240 14.82 8.04 -4.26
CA SER A 240 15.33 8.82 -3.12
C SER A 240 16.86 8.84 -3.05
N GLU A 241 17.40 9.71 -2.21
CA GLU A 241 18.77 9.54 -1.70
C GLU A 241 18.83 8.29 -0.79
N PRO A 242 20.03 7.74 -0.50
CA PRO A 242 20.23 6.82 0.60
C PRO A 242 19.74 7.42 1.92
N VAL A 243 18.89 6.68 2.64
CA VAL A 243 18.40 7.05 3.96
C VAL A 243 18.53 5.86 4.92
N PRO A 244 18.73 6.09 6.23
CA PRO A 244 18.55 5.03 7.23
C PRO A 244 17.16 4.39 7.09
N LEU A 245 17.02 3.10 7.42
CA LEU A 245 15.73 2.40 7.35
C LEU A 245 14.65 3.10 8.19
N ALA A 246 15.04 3.69 9.32
CA ALA A 246 14.17 4.52 10.18
C ALA A 246 13.52 5.70 9.42
N ASP A 247 14.21 6.22 8.41
CA ASP A 247 13.83 7.40 7.64
C ASP A 247 13.14 7.03 6.31
N THR A 248 12.61 5.81 6.17
CA THR A 248 11.87 5.35 4.98
C THR A 248 10.76 6.32 4.57
N ALA A 249 10.09 6.98 5.52
CA ALA A 249 9.08 8.01 5.23
C ALA A 249 9.66 9.22 4.46
N THR A 250 10.86 9.64 4.84
CA THR A 250 11.61 10.69 4.13
C THR A 250 12.04 10.19 2.76
N GLY A 251 12.58 8.97 2.66
CA GLY A 251 12.92 8.34 1.38
C GLY A 251 11.73 8.29 0.42
N TYR A 252 10.55 7.88 0.90
CA TYR A 252 9.32 7.88 0.10
C TYR A 252 8.95 9.28 -0.43
N ARG A 253 9.02 10.32 0.42
CA ARG A 253 8.74 11.71 -0.01
C ARG A 253 9.72 12.16 -1.09
N GLN A 254 11.02 11.91 -0.90
CA GLN A 254 12.06 12.23 -1.87
C GLN A 254 11.82 11.54 -3.22
N ALA A 255 11.58 10.22 -3.19
CA ALA A 255 11.26 9.44 -4.38
C ALA A 255 10.00 9.96 -5.10
N PHE A 256 8.98 10.38 -4.35
CA PHE A 256 7.77 10.95 -4.93
C PHE A 256 7.99 12.33 -5.57
N HIS A 257 8.87 13.16 -4.99
CA HIS A 257 9.28 14.43 -5.61
C HIS A 257 10.06 14.18 -6.89
N ALA A 258 11.02 13.26 -6.89
CA ALA A 258 11.74 12.84 -8.08
C ALA A 258 10.79 12.29 -9.16
N LEU A 259 9.77 11.51 -8.77
CA LEU A 259 8.75 11.00 -9.68
C LEU A 259 7.99 12.12 -10.41
N ALA A 260 7.74 13.26 -9.75
CA ALA A 260 7.10 14.41 -10.40
C ALA A 260 7.96 14.99 -11.53
N VAL A 261 9.27 15.03 -11.35
CA VAL A 261 10.23 15.46 -12.38
C VAL A 261 10.31 14.44 -13.51
N ALA A 262 10.41 13.16 -13.14
CA ALA A 262 10.54 12.05 -14.08
C ALA A 262 9.41 12.00 -15.11
N ARG A 263 8.19 12.46 -14.79
CA ARG A 263 7.05 12.54 -15.72
C ARG A 263 7.32 13.40 -16.95
N GLU A 264 8.13 14.43 -16.81
CA GLU A 264 8.45 15.39 -17.87
C GLU A 264 9.77 15.05 -18.58
N LEU A 265 10.54 14.09 -18.07
CA LEU A 265 11.80 13.66 -18.66
C LEU A 265 11.58 12.56 -19.70
N PRO A 266 12.27 12.61 -20.86
CA PRO A 266 12.23 11.53 -21.85
C PRO A 266 12.68 10.17 -21.27
N SER A 267 13.63 10.18 -20.33
CA SER A 267 14.12 8.99 -19.64
C SER A 267 13.10 8.37 -18.69
N ARG A 268 12.04 9.11 -18.32
CA ARG A 268 11.04 8.72 -17.31
C ARG A 268 11.63 8.27 -15.97
N HIS A 269 12.84 8.73 -15.67
CA HIS A 269 13.59 8.38 -14.49
C HIS A 269 14.25 9.63 -13.92
N ALA A 270 14.12 9.84 -12.61
CA ALA A 270 14.82 10.88 -11.88
C ALA A 270 15.22 10.41 -10.48
N ARG A 271 16.38 10.89 -10.02
CA ARG A 271 16.80 10.80 -8.62
C ARG A 271 16.50 12.13 -7.93
N PHE A 272 16.14 12.06 -6.66
CA PHE A 272 16.00 13.24 -5.82
C PHE A 272 17.38 13.87 -5.63
N GLY A 273 17.50 15.19 -5.81
CA GLY A 273 18.76 15.90 -5.57
C GLY A 273 18.99 16.18 -4.08
N ILE A 274 20.25 16.46 -3.72
CA ILE A 274 20.61 16.84 -2.35
C ILE A 274 19.97 18.20 -2.02
N SER A 275 18.88 18.16 -1.27
CA SER A 275 18.27 19.33 -0.63
C SER A 275 18.23 19.09 0.87
N PRO A 276 18.78 19.99 1.70
CA PRO A 276 18.70 19.83 3.14
C PRO A 276 17.24 19.85 3.60
N ASP A 277 16.82 18.83 4.35
CA ASP A 277 15.50 18.83 5.00
C ASP A 277 15.50 19.92 6.07
N PRO A 278 14.53 20.86 6.07
CA PRO A 278 14.48 21.94 7.05
C PRO A 278 14.48 21.43 8.50
N ALA A 279 14.05 20.19 8.75
CA ALA A 279 14.12 19.58 10.07
C ALA A 279 15.54 19.53 10.66
N TYR A 280 16.58 19.40 9.83
CA TYR A 280 17.98 19.47 10.28
C TYR A 280 18.51 20.91 10.33
N VAL A 281 17.97 21.80 9.50
CA VAL A 281 18.44 23.20 9.39
C VAL A 281 18.03 24.04 10.59
N VAL A 282 16.85 23.79 11.16
CA VAL A 282 16.31 24.60 12.28
C VAL A 282 17.10 24.45 13.59
N GLY A 283 17.89 23.37 13.73
CA GLY A 283 18.78 23.13 14.86
C GLY A 283 18.09 23.04 16.24
N PRO A 284 18.83 23.23 17.35
CA PRO A 284 18.31 23.07 18.71
C PRO A 284 17.15 23.99 19.08
N ALA A 285 17.15 25.24 18.62
CA ALA A 285 16.03 26.16 18.85
C ALA A 285 14.74 25.66 18.17
N GLY A 286 14.85 25.16 16.93
CA GLY A 286 13.73 24.52 16.24
C GLY A 286 13.26 23.24 16.93
N ARG A 287 14.19 22.45 17.47
CA ARG A 287 13.89 21.26 18.28
C ARG A 287 13.06 21.63 19.51
N HIS A 288 13.45 22.68 20.24
CA HIS A 288 12.72 23.17 21.41
C HIS A 288 11.31 23.66 21.04
N TRP A 289 11.19 24.52 20.04
CA TRP A 289 9.89 24.99 19.53
C TRP A 289 8.98 23.85 19.07
N ALA A 290 9.52 22.90 18.29
CA ALA A 290 8.75 21.77 17.80
C ALA A 290 8.22 20.93 18.97
N ASN A 291 9.03 20.73 20.01
CA ASN A 291 8.60 20.04 21.22
C ASN A 291 7.49 20.83 21.91
N SER A 292 7.67 22.13 22.16
CA SER A 292 6.66 22.99 22.79
C SER A 292 5.34 23.01 22.01
N LEU A 293 5.39 23.08 20.68
CA LEU A 293 4.20 23.01 19.82
C LEU A 293 3.51 21.64 19.95
N LEU A 294 4.27 20.54 19.95
CA LEU A 294 3.71 19.20 19.95
C LEU A 294 3.33 18.67 21.35
N THR A 295 3.79 19.31 22.43
CA THR A 295 3.53 18.86 23.81
C THR A 295 2.05 18.58 24.07
N PRO A 296 1.09 19.48 23.79
CA PRO A 296 -0.33 19.23 24.08
C PRO A 296 -0.89 17.98 23.40
N LEU A 297 -0.43 17.70 22.18
CA LEU A 297 -0.80 16.51 21.42
C LEU A 297 -0.14 15.25 22.00
N LEU A 298 1.14 15.35 22.37
CA LEU A 298 1.94 14.22 22.85
C LEU A 298 1.59 13.79 24.27
N THR A 299 1.13 14.71 25.11
CA THR A 299 0.68 14.43 26.48
C THR A 299 -0.83 14.17 26.56
N HIS A 300 -1.53 14.11 25.42
CA HIS A 300 -2.96 13.86 25.39
C HIS A 300 -3.28 12.46 25.92
N VAL A 301 -4.15 12.41 26.94
CA VAL A 301 -4.70 11.17 27.47
C VAL A 301 -6.15 11.03 27.01
N PRO A 302 -6.51 9.93 26.30
CA PRO A 302 -7.87 9.72 25.84
C PRO A 302 -8.82 9.53 27.03
N ARG A 303 -10.04 10.07 26.91
CA ARG A 303 -11.06 9.98 27.97
C ARG A 303 -11.64 8.56 28.08
N ARG A 304 -11.68 7.82 26.98
CA ARG A 304 -12.16 6.44 26.89
C ARG A 304 -11.12 5.58 26.20
N ALA A 305 -11.10 4.28 26.50
CA ALA A 305 -10.15 3.34 25.89
C ALA A 305 -10.25 3.27 24.34
N GLN A 306 -11.41 3.60 23.79
CA GLN A 306 -11.67 3.61 22.34
C GLN A 306 -11.34 4.95 21.66
N ASP A 307 -11.07 6.00 22.45
CA ASP A 307 -10.73 7.31 21.90
C ASP A 307 -9.24 7.30 21.47
N PRO A 308 -8.87 8.04 20.40
CA PRO A 308 -7.52 8.00 19.87
C PRO A 308 -6.50 8.59 20.84
N GLY A 309 -5.44 7.84 21.14
CA GLY A 309 -4.34 8.31 21.98
C GLY A 309 -3.35 9.22 21.23
N ALA A 310 -2.40 9.80 21.97
CA ALA A 310 -1.38 10.72 21.43
C ALA A 310 -0.62 10.19 20.21
N GLN A 311 -0.16 8.92 20.25
CA GLN A 311 0.56 8.30 19.13
C GLN A 311 -0.31 8.17 17.88
N GLU A 312 -1.58 7.78 18.04
CA GLU A 312 -2.51 7.64 16.93
C GLU A 312 -2.87 8.99 16.30
N LEU A 313 -3.06 10.03 17.12
CA LEU A 313 -3.30 11.38 16.62
C LEU A 313 -2.07 11.95 15.90
N ALA A 314 -0.86 11.72 16.43
CA ALA A 314 0.38 12.13 15.78
C ALA A 314 0.58 11.42 14.44
N ALA A 315 0.32 10.11 14.36
CA ALA A 315 0.34 9.36 13.11
C ALA A 315 -0.74 9.86 12.12
N THR A 316 -1.92 10.21 12.64
CA THR A 316 -3.00 10.80 11.83
C THR A 316 -2.58 12.13 11.21
N ALA A 317 -1.99 13.04 12.01
CA ALA A 317 -1.49 14.33 11.54
C ALA A 317 -0.42 14.15 10.45
N GLY A 318 0.59 13.31 10.69
CA GLY A 318 1.65 13.05 9.73
C GLY A 318 1.15 12.45 8.41
N SER A 319 0.25 11.47 8.50
CA SER A 319 -0.39 10.86 7.32
C SER A 319 -1.24 11.87 6.54
N TRP A 320 -2.03 12.70 7.22
CA TRP A 320 -2.86 13.71 6.58
C TRP A 320 -2.05 14.83 5.93
N LEU A 321 -0.98 15.31 6.57
CA LEU A 321 -0.09 16.29 5.95
C LEU A 321 0.59 15.71 4.69
N ALA A 322 1.00 14.44 4.75
CA ALA A 322 1.64 13.76 3.62
C ALA A 322 0.67 13.43 2.47
N PHE A 323 -0.59 13.06 2.76
CA PHE A 323 -1.51 12.46 1.78
C PHE A 323 -2.86 13.19 1.61
N SER A 324 -3.11 14.24 2.39
CA SER A 324 -4.38 14.97 2.42
C SER A 324 -5.57 14.01 2.60
N SER A 325 -6.59 14.07 1.72
CA SER A 325 -7.76 13.18 1.78
C SER A 325 -7.40 11.70 1.64
N HIS A 326 -6.31 11.37 0.95
CA HIS A 326 -5.86 9.98 0.78
C HIS A 326 -5.27 9.36 2.05
N ALA A 327 -5.15 10.13 3.13
CA ALA A 327 -4.78 9.58 4.43
C ALA A 327 -5.78 8.52 4.94
N THR A 328 -7.03 8.51 4.45
CA THR A 328 -7.99 7.43 4.77
C THR A 328 -7.52 6.07 4.28
N ASP A 329 -6.91 6.02 3.08
CA ASP A 329 -6.39 4.78 2.50
C ASP A 329 -5.12 4.34 3.21
N HIS A 330 -4.25 5.31 3.55
CA HIS A 330 -3.02 5.05 4.28
C HIS A 330 -3.27 4.55 5.71
N LEU A 331 -4.20 5.19 6.44
CA LEU A 331 -4.53 4.85 7.83
C LEU A 331 -5.58 3.74 7.95
N LYS A 332 -6.23 3.36 6.84
CA LYS A 332 -7.36 2.42 6.80
C LYS A 332 -8.52 2.83 7.71
N VAL A 333 -8.82 4.13 7.73
CA VAL A 333 -9.92 4.72 8.52
C VAL A 333 -10.96 5.39 7.63
N HIS A 334 -12.18 5.50 8.12
CA HIS A 334 -13.23 6.23 7.43
C HIS A 334 -12.98 7.75 7.44
N ARG A 335 -13.46 8.46 6.41
CA ARG A 335 -13.32 9.93 6.28
C ARG A 335 -13.82 10.73 7.49
N ASN A 336 -14.90 10.27 8.14
CA ASN A 336 -15.46 10.94 9.31
C ASN A 336 -14.53 10.79 10.52
N THR A 337 -13.90 9.62 10.67
CA THR A 337 -12.91 9.38 11.73
C THR A 337 -11.69 10.27 11.52
N LEU A 338 -11.20 10.39 10.28
CA LEU A 338 -10.13 11.32 9.94
C LEU A 338 -10.51 12.76 10.31
N ALA A 339 -11.69 13.23 9.88
CA ALA A 339 -12.15 14.58 10.19
C ALA A 339 -12.30 14.85 11.70
N ALA A 340 -12.82 13.88 12.46
CA ALA A 340 -12.93 14.01 13.91
C ALA A 340 -11.55 14.11 14.59
N ARG A 341 -10.59 13.28 14.18
CA ARG A 341 -9.21 13.33 14.69
C ARG A 341 -8.51 14.64 14.35
N LEU A 342 -8.67 15.14 13.12
CA LEU A 342 -8.07 16.41 12.70
C LEU A 342 -8.64 17.59 13.49
N ARG A 343 -9.95 17.61 13.78
CA ARG A 343 -10.54 18.63 14.67
C ARG A 343 -9.93 18.57 16.07
N LEU A 344 -9.84 17.38 16.66
CA LEU A 344 -9.20 17.21 17.97
C LEU A 344 -7.73 17.65 17.97
N ILE A 345 -6.97 17.33 16.91
CA ILE A 345 -5.57 17.78 16.76
C ILE A 345 -5.51 19.31 16.70
N GLY A 346 -6.36 19.95 15.89
CA GLY A 346 -6.44 21.41 15.82
C GLY A 346 -6.78 22.04 17.17
N GLU A 347 -7.77 21.49 17.88
CA GLU A 347 -8.17 21.95 19.22
C GLU A 347 -7.03 21.81 20.24
N LEU A 348 -6.35 20.66 20.29
CA LEU A 348 -5.24 20.40 21.22
C LEU A 348 -4.05 21.33 20.97
N LEU A 349 -3.74 21.61 19.71
CA LEU A 349 -2.60 22.43 19.31
C LEU A 349 -2.94 23.93 19.17
N GLY A 350 -4.23 24.28 19.28
CA GLY A 350 -4.78 25.57 18.90
C GLY A 350 -4.74 25.87 17.39
N LEU A 351 -4.24 24.98 16.54
CA LEU A 351 -4.01 25.25 15.13
C LEU A 351 -5.30 25.21 14.29
N ASP A 352 -5.43 26.13 13.33
CA ASP A 352 -6.43 26.02 12.27
C ASP A 352 -5.85 25.22 11.11
N LEU A 353 -6.17 23.92 11.08
CA LEU A 353 -5.69 23.00 10.04
C LEU A 353 -6.26 23.31 8.65
N HIS A 354 -7.13 24.30 8.46
CA HIS A 354 -7.49 24.81 7.14
C HIS A 354 -6.47 25.80 6.56
N ARG A 355 -5.58 26.34 7.40
CA ARG A 355 -4.56 27.31 7.02
C ARG A 355 -3.24 26.61 6.72
N LEU A 356 -2.65 26.94 5.58
CA LEU A 356 -1.38 26.39 5.12
C LEU A 356 -0.22 26.74 6.06
N ALA A 357 -0.26 27.92 6.68
CA ALA A 357 0.71 28.34 7.69
C ALA A 357 0.77 27.36 8.88
N ASP A 358 -0.40 27.02 9.43
CA ASP A 358 -0.53 26.14 10.59
C ASP A 358 -0.19 24.69 10.20
N GLN A 359 -0.57 24.27 8.99
CA GLN A 359 -0.15 22.98 8.44
C GLN A 359 1.38 22.89 8.26
N ALA A 360 2.03 23.94 7.74
CA ALA A 360 3.46 23.96 7.52
C ALA A 360 4.24 23.95 8.84
N ALA A 361 3.75 24.67 9.86
CA ALA A 361 4.29 24.62 11.22
C ALA A 361 4.18 23.21 11.81
N LEU A 362 3.01 22.58 11.71
CA LEU A 362 2.80 21.21 12.21
C LEU A 362 3.66 20.18 11.47
N ASP A 363 3.76 20.27 10.13
CA ASP A 363 4.59 19.39 9.32
C ASP A 363 6.08 19.50 9.69
N LEU A 364 6.60 20.74 9.81
CA LEU A 364 7.97 20.96 10.25
C LEU A 364 8.21 20.40 11.65
N ALA A 365 7.32 20.67 12.62
CA ALA A 365 7.48 20.18 13.97
C ALA A 365 7.48 18.65 14.05
N LEU A 366 6.59 17.98 13.30
CA LEU A 366 6.55 16.52 13.22
C LEU A 366 7.83 15.95 12.59
N ARG A 367 8.36 16.56 11.53
CA ARG A 367 9.63 16.15 10.91
C ARG A 367 10.82 16.37 11.82
N VAL A 368 10.90 17.53 12.49
CA VAL A 368 11.91 17.79 13.52
C VAL A 368 11.83 16.68 14.56
N ARG A 369 10.65 16.26 15.05
CA ARG A 369 10.49 15.09 15.95
C ARG A 369 10.94 13.76 15.40
N ALA A 370 10.81 13.52 14.11
CA ALA A 370 11.34 12.32 13.49
C ALA A 370 12.88 12.31 13.43
N THR A 371 13.54 13.48 13.45
CA THR A 371 15.01 13.52 13.44
C THR A 371 15.60 13.02 14.76
N PRO A 372 16.66 12.18 14.72
CA PRO A 372 17.39 11.76 15.90
C PRO A 372 17.92 12.97 16.68
N ALA A 373 17.75 12.98 18.00
CA ALA A 373 18.38 14.00 18.82
C ALA A 373 19.91 13.87 18.71
N PRO A 374 20.67 14.97 18.55
CA PRO A 374 22.12 14.91 18.63
C PRO A 374 22.52 14.33 19.99
N ALA A 375 23.58 13.51 20.01
CA ALA A 375 24.11 12.94 21.25
C ALA A 375 24.40 14.06 22.26
N CYS A 376 23.72 13.97 23.41
CA CYS A 376 23.79 14.82 24.61
C CYS A 376 24.71 16.06 24.54
N THR A 377 24.12 17.24 24.36
CA THR A 377 24.60 18.44 25.05
C THR A 377 23.62 18.77 26.16
N THR A 378 24.07 18.53 27.39
CA THR A 378 23.33 18.81 28.63
C THR A 378 23.26 20.32 28.84
N GLU A 379 22.32 21.00 28.20
CA GLU A 379 21.88 22.32 28.68
C GLU A 379 20.52 22.16 29.36
N PRO A 380 20.38 22.57 30.64
CA PRO A 380 19.09 22.50 31.32
C PRO A 380 18.14 23.50 30.69
N ALA A 381 17.05 22.98 30.11
CA ALA A 381 15.96 23.80 29.59
C ALA A 381 15.30 24.56 30.75
N PRO A 382 15.23 25.91 30.73
CA PRO A 382 14.38 26.63 31.67
C PRO A 382 12.93 26.23 31.43
N TYR A 383 12.27 25.80 32.49
CA TYR A 383 10.86 25.43 32.49
C TYR A 383 10.01 26.69 32.24
N ALA A 384 9.59 26.92 31.01
CA ALA A 384 8.64 27.98 30.67
C ALA A 384 7.19 27.45 30.83
N PRO A 385 6.24 28.29 31.28
CA PRO A 385 4.91 27.84 31.64
C PRO A 385 4.15 27.28 30.44
N THR A 386 3.50 26.14 30.65
CA THR A 386 2.54 25.53 29.73
C THR A 386 1.34 26.46 29.53
N GLY A 387 1.23 27.04 28.32
CA GLY A 387 0.06 27.82 27.93
C GLY A 387 0.30 28.82 26.81
N ALA A 388 1.16 28.50 25.83
CA ALA A 388 1.40 29.40 24.71
C ALA A 388 0.26 29.30 23.68
N GLY A 389 -0.53 30.38 23.55
CA GLY A 389 -1.60 30.46 22.54
C GLY A 389 -1.05 30.42 21.11
N THR A 390 -1.92 30.21 20.13
CA THR A 390 -1.58 30.16 18.68
C THR A 390 -0.66 31.27 18.18
N ARG A 391 -0.86 32.50 18.68
CA ARG A 391 -0.04 33.67 18.35
C ARG A 391 1.40 33.56 18.83
N GLU A 392 1.64 32.88 19.94
CA GLU A 392 2.96 32.73 20.55
C GLU A 392 3.76 31.63 19.83
N ALA A 393 3.10 30.52 19.46
CA ALA A 393 3.70 29.49 18.61
C ALA A 393 4.06 30.02 17.20
N ALA A 394 3.23 30.90 16.63
CA ALA A 394 3.51 31.56 15.35
C ALA A 394 4.69 32.55 15.45
N ARG A 395 4.76 33.35 16.54
CA ARG A 395 5.91 34.24 16.80
C ARG A 395 7.21 33.44 16.98
N ALA A 396 7.15 32.33 17.71
CA ALA A 396 8.29 31.45 17.91
C ALA A 396 8.74 30.77 16.60
N LEU A 397 7.82 30.44 15.68
CA LEU A 397 8.18 29.97 14.35
C LEU A 397 8.88 31.07 13.54
N ASP A 398 8.36 32.29 13.53
CA ASP A 398 9.00 33.41 12.82
C ASP A 398 10.43 33.67 13.36
N GLU A 399 10.69 33.52 14.66
CA GLU A 399 12.04 33.60 15.24
C GLU A 399 12.98 32.53 14.67
N ILE A 400 12.51 31.30 14.49
CA ILE A 400 13.28 30.22 13.86
C ILE A 400 13.56 30.53 12.39
N LEU A 401 12.56 31.02 11.67
CA LEU A 401 12.68 31.35 10.24
C LEU A 401 13.63 32.53 9.99
N ARG A 402 13.84 33.42 10.97
CA ARG A 402 14.84 34.50 10.88
C ARG A 402 16.29 34.01 11.00
N ARG A 403 16.54 32.79 11.47
CA ARG A 403 17.91 32.32 11.68
C ARG A 403 18.68 32.23 10.36
N PRO A 404 19.97 32.62 10.32
CA PRO A 404 20.76 32.64 9.07
C PRO A 404 20.78 31.32 8.31
N ALA A 405 20.89 30.18 9.01
CA ALA A 405 20.88 28.86 8.39
C ALA A 405 19.54 28.56 7.68
N VAL A 406 18.42 28.97 8.29
CA VAL A 406 17.07 28.79 7.72
C VAL A 406 16.85 29.74 6.54
N ARG A 407 17.36 30.98 6.60
CA ARG A 407 17.35 31.91 5.46
C ARG A 407 18.14 31.35 4.28
N HIS A 408 19.36 30.86 4.52
CA HIS A 408 20.17 30.26 3.47
C HIS A 408 19.48 29.05 2.83
N TRP A 409 18.86 28.19 3.65
CA TRP A 409 18.03 27.10 3.16
C TRP A 409 16.85 27.61 2.31
N ALA A 410 16.14 28.63 2.78
CA ALA A 410 15.00 29.21 2.06
C ALA A 410 15.41 29.78 0.69
N ASP A 411 16.55 30.47 0.64
CA ASP A 411 17.11 30.99 -0.60
C ASP A 411 17.47 29.86 -1.58
N GLN A 412 18.05 28.76 -1.09
CA GLN A 412 18.30 27.58 -1.92
C GLN A 412 17.01 26.96 -2.46
N GLN A 413 15.93 26.89 -1.66
CA GLN A 413 14.65 26.35 -2.11
C GLN A 413 13.98 27.22 -3.18
N LEU A 414 14.17 28.54 -3.10
CA LEU A 414 13.50 29.51 -3.98
C LEU A 414 14.35 29.91 -5.18
N ALA A 415 15.65 29.65 -5.16
CA ALA A 415 16.58 29.95 -6.26
C ALA A 415 16.07 29.51 -7.64
N PRO A 416 15.47 28.31 -7.83
CA PRO A 416 15.00 27.89 -9.14
C PRO A 416 13.82 28.72 -9.68
N VAL A 417 13.05 29.38 -8.82
CA VAL A 417 11.80 30.08 -9.20
C VAL A 417 11.91 31.60 -9.13
N LEU A 418 13.11 32.14 -8.88
CA LEU A 418 13.36 33.58 -8.93
C LEU A 418 12.91 34.13 -10.28
N GLY A 419 12.03 35.15 -10.26
CA GLY A 419 11.44 35.75 -11.46
C GLY A 419 10.15 35.10 -11.98
N ALA A 420 9.73 33.94 -11.47
CA ALA A 420 8.46 33.27 -11.80
C ALA A 420 7.55 33.05 -10.56
N GLU A 421 7.83 33.76 -9.48
CA GLU A 421 7.28 33.50 -8.15
C GLU A 421 5.82 33.86 -7.98
N GLU A 422 5.28 34.76 -8.81
CA GLU A 422 3.93 35.29 -8.66
C GLU A 422 2.88 34.17 -8.65
N THR A 423 3.03 33.18 -9.52
CA THR A 423 2.13 32.02 -9.57
C THR A 423 2.25 31.18 -8.30
N LEU A 424 3.47 30.93 -7.82
CA LEU A 424 3.72 30.16 -6.59
C LEU A 424 3.16 30.89 -5.36
N ARG A 425 3.51 32.16 -5.18
CA ARG A 425 3.05 33.01 -4.08
C ARG A 425 1.53 33.10 -4.05
N THR A 426 0.88 33.30 -5.19
CA THR A 426 -0.59 33.37 -5.28
C THR A 426 -1.24 32.03 -4.94
N TRP A 427 -0.68 30.93 -5.44
CA TRP A 427 -1.19 29.60 -5.10
C TRP A 427 -1.09 29.28 -3.60
N LEU A 428 0.02 29.62 -2.95
CA LEU A 428 0.20 29.39 -1.51
C LEU A 428 -0.66 30.33 -0.66
N ARG A 429 -0.83 31.61 -1.04
CA ARG A 429 -1.80 32.53 -0.40
C ARG A 429 -3.24 32.03 -0.49
N CYS A 430 -3.56 31.31 -1.55
CA CYS A 430 -4.83 30.62 -1.75
C CYS A 430 -4.91 29.22 -1.08
N GLU A 431 -4.08 28.95 -0.06
CA GLU A 431 -4.03 27.70 0.70
C GLU A 431 -3.70 26.46 -0.15
N GLY A 432 -2.98 26.66 -1.26
CA GLY A 432 -2.68 25.60 -2.22
C GLY A 432 -3.87 25.16 -3.07
N ARG A 433 -4.96 25.94 -3.14
CA ARG A 433 -6.17 25.60 -3.91
C ARG A 433 -6.11 26.18 -5.33
N LEU A 434 -6.26 25.31 -6.33
CA LEU A 434 -6.17 25.67 -7.75
C LEU A 434 -7.25 26.67 -8.20
N GLY A 435 -8.51 26.46 -7.78
CA GLY A 435 -9.64 27.32 -8.18
C GLY A 435 -9.45 28.79 -7.77
N PRO A 436 -9.30 29.07 -6.46
CA PRO A 436 -9.03 30.42 -5.97
C PRO A 436 -7.76 31.04 -6.58
N ALA A 437 -6.67 30.28 -6.69
CA ALA A 437 -5.43 30.79 -7.26
C ALA A 437 -5.58 31.19 -8.75
N ALA A 438 -6.33 30.41 -9.53
CA ALA A 438 -6.60 30.74 -10.93
C ALA A 438 -7.44 32.02 -11.06
N ALA A 439 -8.46 32.17 -10.21
CA ALA A 439 -9.28 33.38 -10.16
C ALA A 439 -8.46 34.62 -9.81
N GLU A 440 -7.58 34.53 -8.80
CA GLU A 440 -6.72 35.63 -8.40
C GLU A 440 -5.65 35.98 -9.46
N LEU A 441 -5.12 34.97 -10.17
CA LEU A 441 -4.18 35.18 -11.29
C LEU A 441 -4.86 35.66 -12.58
N GLY A 442 -6.20 35.75 -12.63
CA GLY A 442 -6.95 36.12 -13.84
C GLY A 442 -6.82 35.11 -14.99
N ILE A 443 -6.61 33.83 -14.68
CA ILE A 443 -6.44 32.76 -15.68
C ILE A 443 -7.39 31.59 -15.44
N SER A 444 -7.50 30.69 -16.42
CA SER A 444 -8.29 29.46 -16.25
C SER A 444 -7.61 28.47 -15.30
N VAL A 445 -8.40 27.62 -14.62
CA VAL A 445 -7.88 26.55 -13.75
C VAL A 445 -6.90 25.60 -14.47
N PRO A 446 -7.16 25.16 -15.71
CA PRO A 446 -6.16 24.42 -16.50
C PRO A 446 -4.88 25.23 -16.75
N GLY A 447 -5.00 26.54 -16.98
CA GLY A 447 -3.85 27.43 -17.13
C GLY A 447 -2.99 27.52 -15.87
N ALA A 448 -3.61 27.69 -14.70
CA ALA A 448 -2.91 27.69 -13.41
C ALA A 448 -2.22 26.34 -13.14
N ARG A 449 -2.92 25.22 -13.42
CA ARG A 449 -2.35 23.87 -13.33
C ARG A 449 -1.12 23.72 -14.22
N LYS A 450 -1.19 24.15 -15.48
CA LYS A 450 -0.06 24.10 -16.43
C LYS A 450 1.14 24.91 -15.92
N ARG A 451 0.92 26.09 -15.34
CA ARG A 451 2.00 26.89 -14.74
C ARG A 451 2.62 26.20 -13.52
N LEU A 452 1.79 25.62 -12.64
CA LEU A 452 2.29 24.88 -11.47
C LEU A 452 3.05 23.61 -11.86
N THR A 453 2.63 22.88 -12.90
CA THR A 453 3.40 21.71 -13.40
C THR A 453 4.77 22.13 -13.94
N ARG A 454 4.88 23.29 -14.61
CA ARG A 454 6.20 23.82 -15.00
C ARG A 454 7.06 24.16 -13.78
N LEU A 455 6.46 24.71 -12.73
CA LEU A 455 7.15 24.97 -11.46
C LEU A 455 7.60 23.66 -10.78
N GLU A 456 6.83 22.56 -10.88
CA GLU A 456 7.24 21.24 -10.37
C GLU A 456 8.55 20.77 -11.03
N THR A 457 8.69 20.94 -12.34
CA THR A 457 9.90 20.59 -13.09
C THR A 457 11.10 21.42 -12.64
N VAL A 458 10.93 22.74 -12.53
CA VAL A 458 12.00 23.68 -12.18
C VAL A 458 12.44 23.53 -10.73
N LEU A 459 11.50 23.35 -9.81
CA LEU A 459 11.77 23.11 -8.38
C LEU A 459 12.24 21.69 -8.09
N GLN A 460 12.15 20.79 -9.07
CA GLN A 460 12.34 19.36 -8.90
C GLN A 460 11.52 18.73 -7.76
N ARG A 461 10.28 19.22 -7.57
CA ARG A 461 9.44 18.87 -6.43
C ARG A 461 7.97 18.76 -6.86
N SER A 462 7.25 17.80 -6.26
CA SER A 462 5.80 17.69 -6.43
C SER A 462 5.09 18.85 -5.73
N LEU A 463 4.16 19.51 -6.40
CA LEU A 463 3.31 20.57 -5.85
C LEU A 463 1.85 20.16 -5.82
N LEU A 464 1.36 19.56 -6.92
CA LEU A 464 -0.05 19.28 -7.16
C LEU A 464 -0.49 17.92 -6.62
N ARG A 465 0.44 16.97 -6.48
CA ARG A 465 0.15 15.64 -5.93
C ARG A 465 0.81 15.46 -4.56
N PRO A 466 0.10 14.92 -3.56
CA PRO A 466 0.70 14.63 -2.25
C PRO A 466 1.59 13.37 -2.29
N PRO A 467 2.76 13.34 -1.60
CA PRO A 467 3.35 14.41 -0.79
C PRO A 467 3.79 15.63 -1.62
N SER A 468 3.41 16.82 -1.13
CA SER A 468 3.61 18.11 -1.82
C SER A 468 4.61 18.98 -1.06
N ALA A 469 5.46 19.68 -1.79
CA ALA A 469 6.44 20.62 -1.24
C ALA A 469 5.82 21.96 -0.79
N ARG A 470 4.49 22.11 -0.81
CA ARG A 470 3.79 23.35 -0.42
C ARG A 470 4.17 23.87 0.96
N TYR A 471 4.45 22.97 1.92
CA TYR A 471 4.81 23.35 3.28
C TYR A 471 6.22 23.94 3.33
N ASP A 472 7.20 23.27 2.72
CA ASP A 472 8.57 23.77 2.60
C ASP A 472 8.61 25.11 1.86
N LEU A 473 7.86 25.25 0.76
CA LEU A 473 7.84 26.48 -0.02
C LEU A 473 7.14 27.63 0.71
N TRP A 474 6.12 27.33 1.51
CA TRP A 474 5.52 28.34 2.39
C TRP A 474 6.51 28.81 3.45
N LEU A 475 7.24 27.90 4.10
CA LEU A 475 8.27 28.24 5.09
C LEU A 475 9.40 29.06 4.48
N ALA A 476 9.86 28.69 3.28
CA ALA A 476 10.91 29.41 2.57
C ALA A 476 10.48 30.84 2.20
N LEU A 477 9.27 31.00 1.65
CA LEU A 477 8.74 32.32 1.32
C LEU A 477 8.55 33.18 2.58
N ARG A 478 8.04 32.59 3.67
CA ARG A 478 7.89 33.30 4.94
C ARG A 478 9.23 33.76 5.50
N ALA A 479 10.26 32.91 5.48
CA ALA A 479 11.60 33.27 5.93
C ALA A 479 12.18 34.46 5.14
N ARG A 480 11.96 34.47 3.82
CA ARG A 480 12.41 35.56 2.94
C ARG A 480 11.61 36.85 3.15
N ASP A 481 10.29 36.76 3.30
CA ASP A 481 9.45 37.92 3.57
C ASP A 481 9.77 38.55 4.94
N LEU A 482 10.15 37.74 5.94
CA LEU A 482 10.64 38.22 7.24
C LEU A 482 11.98 38.93 7.13
N ALA A 483 12.89 38.44 6.28
CA ALA A 483 14.18 39.08 6.04
C ALA A 483 14.05 40.40 5.27
N ALA A 484 13.03 40.55 4.43
CA ALA A 484 12.76 41.80 3.69
C ALA A 484 12.04 42.86 4.55
N ALA A 485 11.49 42.48 5.70
CA ALA A 485 10.82 43.39 6.64
C ALA A 485 11.75 43.89 7.76
N GLU A 486 12.98 43.35 7.83
CA GLU A 486 14.10 43.84 8.64
C GLU A 486 14.90 44.88 7.85
#